data_AF-A0A136KU71-F1
#
_entry.id   AF-A0A136KU71-F1
#
_cell.length_a   1.000
_cell.length_b   1.000
_cell.length_c   1.000
_cell.angle_alpha   90.00
_cell.angle_beta   90.00
_cell.angle_gamma   90.00
#
_symmetry.space_group_name_H-M   'P 1'
#
loop_
_entity.id
_entity.type
_entity.pdbx_description
1 polymer ?
#
loop_
_entity_poly.entity_id
_entity_poly.type
_entity_poly.pdbx_seq_one_letter_code
_entity_poly.pdbx_strand_id
1 'polypeptide(L)'
;MLLWINLHGSFIILFVLSISAFIFGDGDKKSLLSIMIITFLVTFINPHTYNVWSYFVFMMNSPSDHLFAFEWSPPRNEGWQMNIFFAWLILFAPLAKFSNHKLTRLEWVWFLGFAWLALTGLRYVIWFQFLLAIFSAQLISDFITLNQPQKNFPQLNISFGIFMLITPLIFLTGLREKWMGDSVPVYEMTTTPLSSTLWLVHNPQHCDHLWADYAFGGYLSFAFPDCKAWMDSRFNAYPPQQWTEYVQVTNAENWQEFFDKKDIQNLFLSQAAQPKLIQAVSESNVWCEEYKDEYAVIFSRCE
;
A
#
# COMPACT_ATOMS: atom_id res chain seq x y z
N MET A 1 18.44 6.65 -9.25
CA MET A 1 18.63 6.12 -7.88
C MET A 1 18.50 7.21 -6.82
N LEU A 2 19.27 8.32 -6.89
CA LEU A 2 19.24 9.38 -5.87
C LEU A 2 17.83 9.88 -5.51
N LEU A 3 17.00 10.19 -6.51
CA LEU A 3 15.60 10.57 -6.24
C LEU A 3 14.80 9.39 -5.70
N TRP A 4 14.91 8.21 -6.32
CA TRP A 4 14.12 7.03 -5.95
C TRP A 4 14.34 6.60 -4.49
N ILE A 5 15.58 6.50 -4.02
CA ILE A 5 15.87 6.10 -2.62
C ILE A 5 15.27 7.06 -1.59
N ASN A 6 15.11 8.34 -1.94
CA ASN A 6 14.50 9.36 -1.08
C ASN A 6 12.98 9.47 -1.24
N LEU A 7 12.39 8.86 -2.28
CA LEU A 7 10.97 8.97 -2.60
C LEU A 7 10.19 7.67 -2.37
N HIS A 8 10.83 6.50 -2.49
CA HIS A 8 10.10 5.22 -2.42
C HIS A 8 11.00 4.04 -2.02
N GLY A 9 10.50 3.17 -1.14
CA GLY A 9 11.19 1.96 -0.66
C GLY A 9 11.36 0.84 -1.71
N SER A 10 10.92 1.03 -2.95
CA SER A 10 10.97 0.01 -4.02
C SER A 10 12.25 0.07 -4.84
N PHE A 11 13.20 0.93 -4.46
CA PHE A 11 14.50 1.05 -5.12
C PHE A 11 15.25 -0.29 -5.24
N ILE A 12 14.94 -1.25 -4.36
CA ILE A 12 15.50 -2.61 -4.38
C ILE A 12 15.19 -3.37 -5.67
N ILE A 13 14.05 -3.06 -6.33
CA ILE A 13 13.62 -3.70 -7.57
C ILE A 13 14.67 -3.50 -8.67
N LEU A 14 15.33 -2.34 -8.72
CA LEU A 14 16.39 -2.11 -9.68
C LEU A 14 17.53 -3.12 -9.50
N PHE A 15 17.93 -3.41 -8.27
CA PHE A 15 18.96 -4.42 -8.01
C PHE A 15 18.50 -5.82 -8.37
N VAL A 16 17.24 -6.19 -8.07
CA VAL A 16 16.68 -7.49 -8.49
C VAL A 16 16.76 -7.66 -10.00
N LEU A 17 16.33 -6.64 -10.76
CA LEU A 17 16.36 -6.64 -12.23
C LEU A 17 17.80 -6.64 -12.78
N SER A 18 18.69 -5.81 -12.24
CA SER A 18 20.08 -5.71 -12.73
C SER A 18 20.89 -6.96 -12.38
N ILE A 19 20.74 -7.54 -11.19
CA ILE A 19 21.45 -8.78 -10.80
C ILE A 19 21.02 -9.94 -11.68
N SER A 20 19.71 -10.11 -11.89
CA SER A 20 19.20 -11.16 -12.78
C SER A 20 19.66 -10.93 -14.23
N ALA A 21 19.64 -9.70 -14.74
CA ALA A 21 20.17 -9.39 -16.07
C ALA A 21 21.68 -9.67 -16.19
N PHE A 22 22.45 -9.42 -15.13
CA PHE A 22 23.89 -9.72 -15.12
C PHE A 22 24.17 -11.23 -15.18
N ILE A 23 23.37 -12.03 -14.47
CA ILE A 23 23.52 -13.49 -14.40
C ILE A 23 23.00 -14.16 -15.68
N PHE A 24 21.76 -13.85 -16.08
CA PHE A 24 21.01 -14.58 -17.10
C PHE A 24 20.88 -13.86 -18.44
N GLY A 25 21.26 -12.58 -18.51
CA GLY A 25 21.23 -11.79 -19.74
C GLY A 25 22.52 -11.89 -20.55
N ASP A 26 22.37 -11.59 -21.85
CA ASP A 26 23.45 -11.65 -22.85
C ASP A 26 24.04 -10.25 -23.18
N GLY A 27 23.70 -9.22 -22.40
CA GLY A 27 24.13 -7.83 -22.61
C GLY A 27 25.55 -7.51 -22.12
N ASP A 28 25.93 -6.23 -22.18
CA ASP A 28 27.23 -5.74 -21.69
C ASP A 28 27.32 -5.80 -20.15
N LYS A 29 27.90 -6.90 -19.67
CA LYS A 29 28.09 -7.17 -18.24
C LYS A 29 29.02 -6.18 -17.55
N LYS A 30 30.01 -5.60 -18.26
CA LYS A 30 30.96 -4.66 -17.66
C LYS A 30 30.29 -3.32 -17.38
N SER A 31 29.55 -2.81 -18.36
CA SER A 31 28.76 -1.60 -18.19
C SER A 31 27.69 -1.78 -17.11
N LEU A 32 26.96 -2.90 -17.15
CA LEU A 32 25.94 -3.21 -16.14
C LEU A 32 26.52 -3.28 -14.73
N LEU A 33 27.64 -3.97 -14.54
CA LEU A 33 28.32 -4.04 -13.23
C LEU A 33 28.75 -2.65 -12.75
N SER A 34 29.29 -1.83 -13.65
CA SER A 34 29.71 -0.46 -13.32
C SER A 34 28.51 0.39 -12.86
N ILE A 35 27.40 0.31 -13.59
CA ILE A 35 26.15 1.00 -13.23
C ILE A 35 25.60 0.48 -11.90
N MET A 36 25.64 -0.82 -11.65
CA MET A 36 25.20 -1.41 -10.38
C MET A 36 26.02 -0.90 -9.20
N ILE A 37 27.35 -0.83 -9.32
CA ILE A 37 28.23 -0.29 -8.28
C ILE A 37 27.93 1.18 -8.03
N ILE A 38 27.85 2.01 -9.08
CA ILE A 38 27.51 3.43 -8.95
C ILE A 38 26.15 3.59 -8.28
N THR A 39 25.16 2.81 -8.71
CA THR A 39 23.80 2.82 -8.16
C THR A 39 23.80 2.45 -6.67
N PHE A 40 24.54 1.41 -6.30
CA PHE A 40 24.72 1.01 -4.90
C PHE A 40 25.34 2.12 -4.06
N LEU A 41 26.42 2.75 -4.55
CA LEU A 41 27.05 3.88 -3.86
C LEU A 41 26.11 5.07 -3.71
N VAL A 42 25.28 5.36 -4.72
CA VAL A 42 24.27 6.43 -4.67
C VAL A 42 23.20 6.15 -3.62
N THR A 43 22.94 4.89 -3.25
CA THR A 43 21.97 4.60 -2.17
C THR A 43 22.40 5.18 -0.83
N PHE A 44 23.69 5.44 -0.59
CA PHE A 44 24.17 6.07 0.66
C PHE A 44 24.02 7.59 0.68
N ILE A 45 23.65 8.21 -0.45
CA ILE A 45 23.46 9.66 -0.58
C ILE A 45 21.99 9.98 -0.24
N ASN A 46 21.64 9.82 1.02
CA ASN A 46 20.32 10.15 1.58
C ASN A 46 20.45 10.44 3.09
N PRO A 47 19.47 11.10 3.74
CA PRO A 47 19.54 11.44 5.17
C PRO A 47 19.75 10.24 6.10
N HIS A 48 19.27 9.05 5.72
CA HIS A 48 19.42 7.82 6.48
C HIS A 48 20.69 7.04 6.13
N THR A 49 21.44 7.42 5.10
CA THR A 49 22.70 6.78 4.66
C THR A 49 22.58 5.26 4.54
N TYR A 50 23.30 4.47 5.35
CA TYR A 50 23.26 3.01 5.38
C TYR A 50 22.01 2.46 6.08
N ASN A 51 21.35 3.25 6.94
CA ASN A 51 20.17 2.80 7.69
C ASN A 51 18.96 2.51 6.81
N VAL A 52 18.96 2.97 5.54
CA VAL A 52 17.90 2.62 4.59
C VAL A 52 17.90 1.11 4.29
N TRP A 53 19.08 0.48 4.27
CA TRP A 53 19.21 -0.96 4.04
C TRP A 53 18.83 -1.77 5.29
N SER A 54 19.21 -1.32 6.49
CA SER A 54 18.77 -1.96 7.72
C SER A 54 17.26 -1.85 7.90
N TYR A 55 16.67 -0.69 7.58
CA TYR A 55 15.22 -0.51 7.60
C TYR A 55 14.51 -1.40 6.58
N PHE A 56 15.05 -1.55 5.37
CA PHE A 56 14.51 -2.48 4.38
C PHE A 56 14.49 -3.92 4.91
N VAL A 57 15.60 -4.39 5.48
CA VAL A 57 15.67 -5.74 6.07
C VAL A 57 14.70 -5.89 7.24
N PHE A 58 14.62 -4.89 8.11
CA PHE A 58 13.66 -4.87 9.22
C PHE A 58 12.22 -5.01 8.73
N MET A 59 11.81 -4.19 7.77
CA MET A 59 10.45 -4.19 7.21
C MET A 59 10.11 -5.53 6.54
N MET A 60 11.04 -6.11 5.76
CA MET A 60 10.81 -7.43 5.15
C MET A 60 10.63 -8.57 6.16
N ASN A 61 11.16 -8.42 7.38
CA ASN A 61 11.08 -9.42 8.45
C ASN A 61 10.10 -9.05 9.57
N SER A 62 9.31 -7.98 9.40
CA SER A 62 8.35 -7.50 10.40
C SER A 62 7.18 -8.48 10.55
N PRO A 63 7.05 -9.21 11.68
CA PRO A 63 5.95 -10.16 11.85
C PRO A 63 4.59 -9.44 11.88
N SER A 64 4.56 -8.21 12.38
CA SER A 64 3.33 -7.41 12.44
C SER A 64 2.79 -7.08 11.04
N ASP A 65 3.68 -6.76 10.09
CA ASP A 65 3.28 -6.53 8.70
C ASP A 65 2.66 -7.80 8.11
N HIS A 66 3.32 -8.95 8.24
CA HIS A 66 2.87 -10.21 7.65
C HIS A 66 1.57 -10.75 8.27
N LEU A 67 1.31 -10.46 9.55
CA LEU A 67 0.15 -10.99 10.28
C LEU A 67 -1.08 -10.08 10.21
N PHE A 68 -0.90 -8.76 10.23
CA PHE A 68 -2.01 -7.81 10.40
C PHE A 68 -2.24 -6.91 9.19
N ALA A 69 -1.22 -6.67 8.35
CA ALA A 69 -1.39 -5.84 7.16
C ALA A 69 -1.85 -6.70 5.97
N PHE A 70 -3.12 -6.55 5.59
CA PHE A 70 -3.74 -7.33 4.53
C PHE A 70 -2.97 -7.27 3.19
N GLU A 71 -2.32 -6.15 2.89
CA GLU A 71 -1.52 -5.97 1.66
C GLU A 71 -0.31 -6.92 1.53
N TRP A 72 0.14 -7.51 2.64
CA TRP A 72 1.23 -8.50 2.66
C TRP A 72 0.74 -9.94 2.51
N SER A 73 -0.57 -10.16 2.61
CA SER A 73 -1.14 -11.49 2.47
C SER A 73 -1.14 -11.99 1.01
N PRO A 74 -1.03 -13.30 0.77
CA PRO A 74 -1.19 -13.88 -0.55
C PRO A 74 -2.52 -13.49 -1.20
N PRO A 75 -2.56 -13.22 -2.52
CA PRO A 75 -3.81 -12.96 -3.22
C PRO A 75 -4.75 -14.16 -3.12
N ARG A 76 -6.03 -13.89 -2.86
CA ARG A 76 -7.12 -14.85 -2.98
C ARG A 76 -7.89 -14.62 -4.27
N ASN A 77 -8.46 -15.68 -4.83
CA ASN A 77 -9.29 -15.58 -6.03
C ASN A 77 -10.69 -15.07 -5.67
N GLU A 78 -10.76 -13.83 -5.21
CA GLU A 78 -11.97 -13.15 -4.75
C GLU A 78 -12.15 -11.84 -5.53
N GLY A 79 -13.36 -11.63 -6.07
CA GLY A 79 -13.65 -10.46 -6.91
C GLY A 79 -13.19 -10.61 -8.36
N TRP A 80 -13.70 -9.75 -9.23
CA TRP A 80 -13.47 -9.87 -10.68
C TRP A 80 -12.03 -9.54 -11.08
N GLN A 81 -11.35 -8.65 -10.36
CA GLN A 81 -9.96 -8.29 -10.65
C GLN A 81 -9.02 -9.48 -10.44
N MET A 82 -9.17 -10.19 -9.32
CA MET A 82 -8.34 -11.36 -9.03
C MET A 82 -8.71 -12.56 -9.92
N ASN A 83 -9.99 -12.71 -10.27
CA ASN A 83 -10.41 -13.70 -11.27
C ASN A 83 -9.65 -13.50 -12.60
N ILE A 84 -9.53 -12.26 -13.09
CA ILE A 84 -8.76 -11.95 -14.29
C ILE A 84 -7.29 -12.26 -14.08
N PHE A 85 -6.71 -11.84 -12.96
CA PHE A 85 -5.30 -12.10 -12.65
C PHE A 85 -4.96 -13.59 -12.69
N PHE A 86 -5.72 -14.43 -11.97
CA PHE A 86 -5.50 -15.88 -11.94
C PHE A 86 -5.81 -16.55 -13.28
N ALA A 87 -6.88 -16.14 -13.97
CA ALA A 87 -7.18 -16.64 -15.31
C ALA A 87 -6.04 -16.34 -16.29
N TRP A 88 -5.47 -15.13 -16.23
CA TRP A 88 -4.36 -14.73 -17.07
C TRP A 88 -3.07 -15.49 -16.74
N LEU A 89 -2.81 -15.74 -15.46
CA LEU A 89 -1.67 -16.55 -15.03
C LEU A 89 -1.76 -17.99 -15.59
N ILE A 90 -2.96 -18.58 -15.58
CA ILE A 90 -3.21 -19.90 -16.17
C ILE A 90 -3.07 -19.84 -17.69
N LEU A 91 -3.63 -18.82 -18.34
CA LEU A 91 -3.58 -18.61 -19.80
C LEU A 91 -2.14 -18.34 -20.29
N PHE A 92 -1.26 -17.83 -19.45
CA PHE A 92 0.12 -17.56 -19.82
C PHE A 92 0.88 -18.82 -20.26
N ALA A 93 0.64 -19.96 -19.61
CA ALA A 93 1.31 -21.23 -19.95
C ALA A 93 1.00 -21.71 -21.39
N PRO A 94 -0.27 -21.84 -21.83
CA PRO A 94 -0.56 -22.16 -23.22
C PRO A 94 -0.08 -21.06 -24.18
N LEU A 95 -0.18 -19.77 -23.83
CA LEU A 95 0.37 -18.70 -24.67
C LEU A 95 1.87 -18.90 -24.91
N ALA A 96 2.66 -19.13 -23.86
CA ALA A 96 4.10 -19.37 -23.97
C ALA A 96 4.45 -20.65 -24.75
N LYS A 97 3.61 -21.68 -24.63
CA LYS A 97 3.79 -22.94 -25.38
C LYS A 97 3.53 -22.76 -26.88
N PHE A 98 2.41 -22.14 -27.24
CA PHE A 98 1.91 -22.08 -28.62
C PHE A 98 2.36 -20.85 -29.40
N SER A 99 2.88 -19.82 -28.74
CA SER A 99 3.53 -18.67 -29.38
C SER A 99 4.79 -19.09 -30.17
N ASN A 100 5.05 -18.46 -31.32
CA ASN A 100 6.31 -18.65 -32.06
C ASN A 100 7.44 -17.85 -31.40
N HIS A 101 7.14 -16.69 -30.82
CA HIS A 101 8.03 -15.99 -29.92
C HIS A 101 8.27 -16.80 -28.64
N LYS A 102 9.55 -16.97 -28.29
CA LYS A 102 10.00 -17.64 -27.07
C LYS A 102 10.67 -16.64 -26.16
N LEU A 103 10.26 -16.66 -24.88
CA LEU A 103 10.92 -15.88 -23.85
C LEU A 103 12.34 -16.39 -23.63
N THR A 104 13.25 -15.44 -23.47
CA THR A 104 14.64 -15.67 -23.10
C THR A 104 14.75 -16.22 -21.68
N ARG A 105 15.94 -16.73 -21.32
CA ARG A 105 16.22 -17.19 -19.95
C ARG A 105 15.98 -16.09 -18.90
N LEU A 106 16.41 -14.86 -19.21
CA LEU A 106 16.20 -13.71 -18.33
C LEU A 106 14.72 -13.40 -18.14
N GLU A 107 13.94 -13.38 -19.22
CA GLU A 107 12.50 -13.10 -19.17
C GLU A 107 11.75 -14.16 -18.37
N TRP A 108 12.12 -15.44 -18.49
CA TRP A 108 11.58 -16.49 -17.62
C TRP A 108 11.95 -16.29 -16.14
N VAL A 109 13.18 -15.89 -15.84
CA VAL A 109 13.60 -15.59 -14.46
C VAL A 109 12.79 -14.42 -13.89
N TRP A 110 12.58 -13.36 -14.66
CA TRP A 110 11.72 -12.25 -14.25
C TRP A 110 10.26 -12.67 -14.10
N PHE A 111 9.70 -13.40 -15.06
CA PHE A 111 8.33 -13.88 -15.00
C PHE A 111 8.13 -14.75 -13.76
N LEU A 112 8.92 -15.79 -13.57
CA LEU A 112 8.76 -16.73 -12.46
C LEU A 112 9.06 -16.07 -11.11
N GLY A 113 10.09 -15.22 -11.04
CA GLY A 113 10.45 -14.52 -9.80
C GLY A 113 9.38 -13.53 -9.34
N PHE A 114 8.87 -12.70 -10.26
CA PHE A 114 7.80 -11.75 -9.92
C PHE A 114 6.43 -12.43 -9.79
N ALA A 115 6.17 -13.52 -10.52
CA ALA A 115 4.97 -14.33 -10.30
C ALA A 115 4.98 -14.93 -8.89
N TRP A 116 6.13 -15.48 -8.46
CA TRP A 116 6.29 -15.97 -7.09
C TRP A 116 6.01 -14.86 -6.07
N LEU A 117 6.62 -13.68 -6.23
CA LEU A 117 6.35 -12.53 -5.35
C LEU A 117 4.86 -12.17 -5.34
N ALA A 118 4.23 -12.01 -6.51
CA ALA A 118 2.81 -11.69 -6.63
C ALA A 118 1.90 -12.73 -5.97
N LEU A 119 2.27 -14.01 -5.98
CA LEU A 119 1.55 -15.09 -5.31
C LEU A 119 1.81 -15.13 -3.79
N THR A 120 2.85 -14.49 -3.29
CA THR A 120 3.14 -14.41 -1.85
C THR A 120 2.55 -13.18 -1.17
N GLY A 121 2.26 -12.09 -1.91
CA GLY A 121 1.74 -10.85 -1.33
C GLY A 121 1.03 -9.96 -2.35
N LEU A 122 -0.15 -9.45 -1.98
CA LEU A 122 -0.98 -8.56 -2.81
C LEU A 122 -0.22 -7.34 -3.31
N ARG A 123 0.61 -6.72 -2.48
CA ARG A 123 1.43 -5.56 -2.84
C ARG A 123 2.42 -5.81 -3.99
N TYR A 124 2.78 -7.06 -4.26
CA TYR A 124 3.70 -7.42 -5.33
C TYR A 124 3.00 -7.61 -6.68
N VAL A 125 1.67 -7.76 -6.70
CA VAL A 125 0.89 -7.98 -7.91
C VAL A 125 1.10 -6.86 -8.92
N ILE A 126 1.17 -5.60 -8.48
CA ILE A 126 1.37 -4.44 -9.37
C ILE A 126 2.67 -4.54 -10.18
N TRP A 127 3.76 -4.99 -9.56
CA TRP A 127 5.07 -5.11 -10.22
C TRP A 127 5.07 -6.25 -11.23
N PHE A 128 4.46 -7.38 -10.86
CA PHE A 128 4.33 -8.50 -11.77
C PHE A 128 3.41 -8.19 -12.95
N GLN A 129 2.34 -7.42 -12.74
CA GLN A 129 1.37 -7.10 -13.79
C GLN A 129 2.00 -6.34 -14.97
N PHE A 130 2.98 -5.46 -14.72
CA PHE A 130 3.73 -4.81 -15.80
C PHE A 130 4.52 -5.81 -16.64
N LEU A 131 5.23 -6.74 -16.00
CA LEU A 131 5.98 -7.79 -16.70
C LEU A 131 5.05 -8.76 -17.43
N LEU A 132 3.95 -9.15 -16.77
CA LEU A 132 2.92 -10.00 -17.34
C LEU A 132 2.36 -9.38 -18.61
N ALA A 133 2.05 -8.09 -18.61
CA ALA A 133 1.56 -7.37 -19.79
C ALA A 133 2.60 -7.35 -20.93
N ILE A 134 3.86 -7.01 -20.64
CA ILE A 134 4.93 -6.96 -21.64
C ILE A 134 5.15 -8.34 -22.28
N PHE A 135 5.29 -9.39 -21.47
CA PHE A 135 5.51 -10.74 -22.00
C PHE A 135 4.27 -11.28 -22.71
N SER A 136 3.07 -11.00 -22.21
CA SER A 136 1.84 -11.38 -22.91
C SER A 136 1.75 -10.72 -24.28
N ALA A 137 2.12 -9.44 -24.40
CA ALA A 137 2.12 -8.74 -25.68
C ALA A 137 3.08 -9.39 -26.70
N GLN A 138 4.29 -9.78 -26.27
CA GLN A 138 5.25 -10.50 -27.12
C GLN A 138 4.74 -11.88 -27.55
N LEU A 139 4.06 -12.60 -26.65
CA LEU A 139 3.52 -13.93 -26.97
C LEU A 139 2.26 -13.85 -27.85
N ILE A 140 1.50 -12.77 -27.75
CA ILE A 140 0.27 -12.55 -28.51
C ILE A 140 0.56 -11.98 -29.90
N SER A 141 1.70 -11.30 -30.11
CA SER A 141 2.00 -10.60 -31.37
C SER A 141 1.96 -11.49 -32.60
N ASP A 142 2.18 -12.79 -32.46
CA ASP A 142 2.11 -13.75 -33.56
C ASP A 142 0.68 -14.16 -33.94
N PHE A 143 -0.25 -14.10 -32.98
CA PHE A 143 -1.65 -14.41 -33.23
C PHE A 143 -2.40 -13.26 -33.91
N ILE A 144 -1.78 -12.08 -33.93
CA ILE A 144 -2.33 -10.87 -34.55
C ILE A 144 -1.44 -10.51 -35.72
N THR A 145 -1.97 -10.55 -36.94
CA THR A 145 -1.26 -10.04 -38.12
C THR A 145 -1.17 -8.52 -38.05
N LEU A 146 -0.22 -8.01 -37.28
CA LEU A 146 0.10 -6.59 -37.26
C LEU A 146 0.85 -6.27 -38.55
N ASN A 147 0.12 -5.77 -39.55
CA ASN A 147 0.75 -5.15 -40.71
C ASN A 147 1.74 -4.10 -40.19
N GLN A 148 3.01 -4.16 -40.62
CA GLN A 148 3.97 -3.14 -40.22
C GLN A 148 3.37 -1.77 -40.52
N PRO A 149 3.35 -0.84 -39.56
CA PRO A 149 2.76 0.47 -39.78
C PRO A 149 3.52 1.15 -40.93
N GLN A 150 2.93 1.12 -42.13
CA GLN A 150 3.55 1.66 -43.35
C GLN A 150 3.69 3.18 -43.32
N LYS A 151 2.95 3.85 -42.42
CA LYS A 151 2.98 5.29 -42.24
C LYS A 151 3.09 5.63 -40.77
N ASN A 152 4.13 6.36 -40.42
CA ASN A 152 4.19 7.08 -39.16
C ASN A 152 3.27 8.30 -39.28
N PHE A 153 2.39 8.51 -38.32
CA PHE A 153 1.52 9.69 -38.25
C PHE A 153 1.98 10.54 -37.05
N PRO A 154 2.93 11.48 -37.25
CA PRO A 154 3.46 12.30 -36.14
C PRO A 154 2.37 13.02 -35.36
N GLN A 155 1.32 13.48 -36.04
CA GLN A 155 0.17 14.13 -35.41
C GLN A 155 -0.57 13.18 -34.46
N LEU A 156 -0.77 11.92 -34.83
CA LEU A 156 -1.40 10.93 -33.96
C LEU A 156 -0.54 10.64 -32.72
N ASN A 157 0.77 10.51 -32.91
CA ASN A 157 1.70 10.29 -31.79
C ASN A 157 1.73 11.49 -30.83
N ILE A 158 1.72 12.71 -31.37
CA ILE A 158 1.64 13.94 -30.57
C ILE A 158 0.29 14.00 -29.85
N SER A 159 -0.82 13.74 -30.53
CA SER A 159 -2.15 13.70 -29.90
C SER A 159 -2.23 12.64 -28.81
N PHE A 160 -1.66 11.46 -29.03
CA PHE A 160 -1.61 10.40 -28.02
C PHE A 160 -0.69 10.78 -26.85
N GLY A 161 0.45 11.41 -27.12
CA GLY A 161 1.35 11.94 -26.09
C GLY A 161 0.67 13.02 -25.25
N ILE A 162 -0.03 13.97 -25.89
CA ILE A 162 -0.84 14.99 -25.22
C ILE A 162 -1.93 14.34 -24.38
N PHE A 163 -2.64 13.34 -24.92
CA PHE A 163 -3.64 12.58 -24.17
C PHE A 163 -3.04 11.92 -22.93
N MET A 164 -1.97 11.14 -23.09
CA MET A 164 -1.26 10.47 -21.98
C MET A 164 -0.72 11.45 -20.93
N LEU A 165 -0.39 12.69 -21.30
CA LEU A 165 0.04 13.74 -20.38
C LEU A 165 -1.16 14.43 -19.69
N ILE A 166 -2.22 14.75 -20.42
CA ILE A 166 -3.38 15.49 -19.90
C ILE A 166 -4.25 14.59 -19.03
N THR A 167 -4.44 13.32 -19.39
CA THR A 167 -5.28 12.39 -18.65
C THR A 167 -4.94 12.33 -17.16
N PRO A 168 -3.70 12.01 -16.72
CA PRO A 168 -3.40 11.99 -15.29
C PRO A 168 -3.58 13.35 -14.62
N LEU A 169 -3.36 14.47 -15.34
CA LEU A 169 -3.53 15.83 -14.81
C LEU A 169 -5.00 16.17 -14.54
N ILE A 170 -5.93 15.81 -15.44
CA ILE A 170 -7.37 16.06 -15.23
C ILE A 170 -7.94 15.20 -14.11
N PHE A 171 -7.33 14.05 -13.82
CA PHE A 171 -7.72 13.17 -12.71
C PHE A 171 -7.04 13.51 -11.37
N LEU A 172 -6.24 14.58 -11.30
CA LEU A 172 -5.69 15.06 -10.03
C LEU A 172 -6.80 15.49 -9.06
N THR A 173 -6.56 15.24 -7.77
CA THR A 173 -7.40 15.74 -6.67
C THR A 173 -7.53 17.26 -6.75
N GLY A 174 -8.75 17.77 -6.59
CA GLY A 174 -9.13 19.17 -6.75
C GLY A 174 -9.59 19.55 -8.17
N LEU A 175 -9.12 18.87 -9.22
CA LEU A 175 -9.56 19.10 -10.61
C LEU A 175 -10.63 18.10 -11.02
N ARG A 176 -10.46 16.82 -10.68
CA ARG A 176 -11.39 15.73 -10.98
C ARG A 176 -12.82 16.05 -10.52
N GLU A 177 -12.97 16.54 -9.31
CA GLU A 177 -14.25 16.85 -8.65
C GLU A 177 -14.98 17.99 -9.37
N LYS A 178 -14.25 18.87 -10.06
CA LYS A 178 -14.85 20.01 -10.78
C LYS A 178 -15.52 19.59 -12.09
N TRP A 179 -15.00 18.58 -12.77
CA TRP A 179 -15.53 18.12 -14.07
C TRP A 179 -16.26 16.78 -13.99
N MET A 180 -16.02 16.00 -12.94
CA MET A 180 -16.69 14.73 -12.64
C MET A 180 -17.48 14.91 -11.34
N GLY A 181 -18.73 15.37 -11.45
CA GLY A 181 -19.57 15.73 -10.29
C GLY A 181 -19.79 14.59 -9.29
N ASP A 182 -19.84 13.34 -9.77
CA ASP A 182 -19.94 12.13 -8.95
C ASP A 182 -18.56 11.47 -8.71
N SER A 183 -17.49 12.25 -8.65
CA SER A 183 -16.17 11.72 -8.34
C SER A 183 -16.19 11.06 -6.96
N VAL A 184 -15.66 9.84 -6.87
CA VAL A 184 -15.34 9.18 -5.59
C VAL A 184 -14.63 10.20 -4.69
N PRO A 185 -15.12 10.38 -3.44
CA PRO A 185 -14.56 11.34 -2.50
C PRO A 185 -13.03 11.19 -2.34
N VAL A 186 -12.37 12.31 -2.03
CA VAL A 186 -10.92 12.34 -1.78
C VAL A 186 -10.56 11.52 -0.54
N TYR A 187 -11.41 11.57 0.47
CA TYR A 187 -11.22 10.88 1.74
C TYR A 187 -12.25 9.76 1.89
N GLU A 188 -11.76 8.60 2.30
CA GLU A 188 -12.61 7.51 2.77
C GLU A 188 -12.98 7.79 4.24
N MET A 189 -14.16 8.37 4.46
CA MET A 189 -14.56 8.91 5.77
C MET A 189 -14.60 7.86 6.89
N THR A 190 -14.80 6.58 6.54
CA THR A 190 -14.77 5.46 7.51
C THR A 190 -13.39 5.21 8.12
N THR A 191 -12.32 5.72 7.50
CA THR A 191 -10.93 5.60 7.96
C THR A 191 -10.23 6.95 8.11
N THR A 192 -10.83 8.04 7.61
CA THR A 192 -10.31 9.41 7.66
C THR A 192 -11.30 10.33 8.40
N PRO A 193 -11.20 10.42 9.73
CA PRO A 193 -12.22 11.05 10.58
C PRO A 193 -12.06 12.58 10.67
N LEU A 194 -12.41 13.31 9.61
CA LEU A 194 -12.17 14.76 9.52
C LEU A 194 -12.83 15.57 10.66
N SER A 195 -14.14 15.39 10.86
CA SER A 195 -14.94 16.21 11.80
C SER A 195 -14.59 15.95 13.26
N SER A 196 -14.44 14.68 13.66
CA SER A 196 -14.01 14.29 15.00
C SER A 196 -12.56 14.67 15.29
N THR A 197 -11.66 14.59 14.30
CA THR A 197 -10.29 15.09 14.47
C THR A 197 -10.29 16.61 14.69
N LEU A 198 -11.10 17.36 13.93
CA LEU A 198 -11.26 18.79 14.15
C LEU A 198 -11.84 19.10 15.53
N TRP A 199 -12.74 18.26 16.04
CA TRP A 199 -13.25 18.39 17.40
C TRP A 199 -12.14 18.16 18.45
N LEU A 200 -11.27 17.16 18.29
CA LEU A 200 -10.11 16.93 19.17
C LEU A 200 -9.12 18.12 19.16
N VAL A 201 -8.92 18.76 18.01
CA VAL A 201 -8.09 19.97 17.91
C VAL A 201 -8.64 21.12 18.76
N HIS A 202 -9.97 21.26 18.83
CA HIS A 202 -10.62 22.26 19.67
C HIS A 202 -10.76 21.85 21.15
N ASN A 203 -10.59 20.55 21.45
CA ASN A 203 -10.74 19.98 22.79
C ASN A 203 -9.51 19.10 23.15
N PRO A 204 -8.30 19.69 23.22
CA PRO A 204 -7.06 18.94 23.35
C PRO A 204 -6.92 18.16 24.67
N GLN A 205 -7.76 18.44 25.68
CA GLN A 205 -7.82 17.65 26.91
C GLN A 205 -8.18 16.18 26.66
N HIS A 206 -8.89 15.87 25.56
CA HIS A 206 -9.25 14.49 25.19
C HIS A 206 -8.14 13.76 24.41
N CYS A 207 -6.97 14.36 24.26
CA CYS A 207 -5.79 13.71 23.69
C CYS A 207 -4.94 12.99 24.71
N ASP A 208 -5.13 13.25 26.00
CA ASP A 208 -4.34 12.59 27.04
C ASP A 208 -4.76 11.12 27.16
N HIS A 209 -3.77 10.22 27.22
CA HIS A 209 -3.96 8.77 27.28
C HIS A 209 -5.06 8.25 26.31
N LEU A 210 -5.00 8.71 25.05
CA LEU A 210 -5.99 8.41 24.02
C LEU A 210 -5.79 7.03 23.41
N TRP A 211 -6.81 6.18 23.47
CA TRP A 211 -6.91 4.96 22.65
C TRP A 211 -7.80 5.23 21.44
N ALA A 212 -7.28 5.02 20.24
CA ALA A 212 -8.01 5.32 19.01
C ALA A 212 -8.08 4.09 18.09
N ASP A 213 -9.06 4.09 17.18
CA ASP A 213 -8.98 3.22 16.02
C ASP A 213 -7.63 3.42 15.30
N TYR A 214 -6.97 2.34 14.88
CA TYR A 214 -5.62 2.40 14.34
C TYR A 214 -5.53 3.21 13.03
N ALA A 215 -6.59 3.22 12.20
CA ALA A 215 -6.62 4.03 10.99
C ALA A 215 -6.84 5.50 11.34
N PHE A 216 -7.72 5.77 12.30
CA PHE A 216 -7.94 7.12 12.86
C PHE A 216 -6.66 7.68 13.46
N GLY A 217 -5.92 6.88 14.25
CA GLY A 217 -4.63 7.25 14.81
C GLY A 217 -3.59 7.60 13.74
N GLY A 218 -3.64 6.95 12.58
CA GLY A 218 -2.82 7.28 11.41
C GLY A 218 -3.12 8.68 10.87
N TYR A 219 -4.40 9.01 10.66
CA TYR A 219 -4.80 10.35 10.23
C TYR A 219 -4.51 11.42 11.30
N LEU A 220 -4.79 11.11 12.57
CA LEU A 220 -4.56 12.00 13.70
C LEU A 220 -3.08 12.36 13.84
N SER A 221 -2.18 11.39 13.66
CA SER A 221 -0.72 11.62 13.67
C SER A 221 -0.26 12.61 12.60
N PHE A 222 -1.01 12.76 11.50
CA PHE A 222 -0.76 13.75 10.46
C PHE A 222 -1.44 15.10 10.77
N ALA A 223 -2.73 15.07 11.11
CA ALA A 223 -3.56 16.26 11.24
C ALA A 223 -3.34 17.02 12.56
N PHE A 224 -3.08 16.31 13.66
CA PHE A 224 -2.81 16.89 14.97
C PHE A 224 -1.71 16.09 15.71
N PRO A 225 -0.42 16.27 15.34
CA PRO A 225 0.69 15.43 15.82
C PRO A 225 0.93 15.43 17.34
N ASP A 226 0.48 16.48 18.04
CA ASP A 226 0.59 16.56 19.50
C ASP A 226 -0.39 15.62 20.21
N CYS A 227 -1.48 15.23 19.55
CA CYS A 227 -2.48 14.29 20.04
C CYS A 227 -2.04 12.85 19.77
N LYS A 228 -1.36 12.24 20.73
CA LYS A 228 -0.76 10.91 20.57
C LYS A 228 -1.76 9.81 20.88
N ALA A 229 -2.24 9.14 19.84
CA ALA A 229 -2.96 7.88 20.00
C ALA A 229 -2.04 6.76 20.51
N TRP A 230 -2.62 5.81 21.23
CA TRP A 230 -1.94 4.61 21.72
C TRP A 230 -1.29 3.77 20.61
N MET A 231 -1.90 3.79 19.42
CA MET A 231 -1.32 3.22 18.20
C MET A 231 -1.84 3.87 16.91
N ASP A 232 -1.25 3.49 15.78
CA ASP A 232 -1.62 3.95 14.44
C ASP A 232 -1.40 2.85 13.37
N SER A 233 -1.60 3.19 12.10
CA SER A 233 -1.54 2.27 10.95
C SER A 233 -0.14 1.81 10.51
N ARG A 234 0.92 2.21 11.21
CA ARG A 234 2.28 1.71 10.97
C ARG A 234 2.47 0.36 11.65
N PHE A 235 2.06 -0.71 10.98
CA PHE A 235 2.12 -2.09 11.48
C PHE A 235 3.48 -2.49 12.06
N ASN A 236 4.57 -2.21 11.33
CA ASN A 236 5.94 -2.48 11.77
C ASN A 236 6.42 -1.65 12.98
N ALA A 237 5.73 -0.57 13.36
CA ALA A 237 6.09 0.23 14.53
C ALA A 237 5.68 -0.44 15.86
N TYR A 238 4.73 -1.39 15.81
CA TYR A 238 4.15 -2.03 16.99
C TYR A 238 4.38 -3.55 16.95
N PRO A 239 4.74 -4.21 18.07
CA PRO A 239 4.96 -5.65 18.11
C PRO A 239 3.65 -6.44 17.95
N PRO A 240 3.70 -7.72 17.54
CA PRO A 240 2.50 -8.54 17.33
C PRO A 240 1.59 -8.67 18.56
N GLN A 241 2.19 -8.66 19.76
CA GLN A 241 1.44 -8.67 21.02
C GLN A 241 0.53 -7.46 21.16
N GLN A 242 1.03 -6.27 20.82
CA GLN A 242 0.25 -5.04 20.91
C GLN A 242 -0.91 -5.03 19.90
N TRP A 243 -0.68 -5.53 18.69
CA TRP A 243 -1.75 -5.73 17.70
C TRP A 243 -2.79 -6.74 18.15
N THR A 244 -2.36 -7.82 18.82
CA THR A 244 -3.28 -8.82 19.39
C THR A 244 -4.15 -8.21 20.48
N GLU A 245 -3.55 -7.43 21.40
CA GLU A 245 -4.28 -6.68 22.42
C GLU A 245 -5.29 -5.71 21.78
N TYR A 246 -4.89 -4.99 20.73
CA TYR A 246 -5.79 -4.09 19.99
C TYR A 246 -6.99 -4.82 19.38
N VAL A 247 -6.77 -5.98 18.74
CA VAL A 247 -7.84 -6.78 18.13
C VAL A 247 -8.79 -7.32 19.19
N GLN A 248 -8.29 -7.77 20.34
CA GLN A 248 -9.12 -8.23 21.46
C GLN A 248 -10.02 -7.10 21.99
N VAL A 249 -9.42 -5.95 22.29
CA VAL A 249 -10.15 -4.75 22.77
C VAL A 249 -11.18 -4.29 21.75
N THR A 250 -10.82 -4.23 20.46
CA THR A 250 -11.74 -3.89 19.36
C THR A 250 -12.96 -4.82 19.31
N ASN A 251 -12.78 -6.10 19.65
CA ASN A 251 -13.86 -7.08 19.73
C ASN A 251 -14.66 -7.05 21.04
N ALA A 252 -14.41 -6.07 21.91
CA ALA A 252 -14.97 -5.95 23.26
C ALA A 252 -14.57 -7.10 24.21
N GLU A 253 -13.41 -7.70 24.01
CA GLU A 253 -12.86 -8.75 24.90
C GLU A 253 -11.91 -8.12 25.92
N ASN A 254 -12.18 -8.32 27.22
CA ASN A 254 -11.36 -7.82 28.35
C ASN A 254 -10.97 -6.32 28.27
N TRP A 255 -11.79 -5.51 27.60
CA TRP A 255 -11.47 -4.13 27.27
C TRP A 255 -11.36 -3.22 28.52
N GLN A 256 -12.19 -3.44 29.55
CA GLN A 256 -12.15 -2.65 30.78
C GLN A 256 -10.84 -2.84 31.54
N GLU A 257 -10.46 -4.10 31.80
CA GLU A 257 -9.19 -4.42 32.48
C GLU A 257 -8.00 -3.88 31.69
N PHE A 258 -8.05 -3.96 30.37
CA PHE A 258 -7.01 -3.38 29.51
C PHE A 258 -6.93 -1.86 29.65
N PHE A 259 -8.05 -1.14 29.56
CA PHE A 259 -8.09 0.32 29.71
C PHE A 259 -7.65 0.79 31.10
N ASP A 260 -8.05 0.09 32.16
CA ASP A 260 -7.60 0.39 33.52
C ASP A 260 -6.10 0.16 33.68
N LYS A 261 -5.58 -0.98 33.18
CA LYS A 261 -4.15 -1.32 33.27
C LYS A 261 -3.26 -0.38 32.48
N LYS A 262 -3.74 0.13 31.34
CA LYS A 262 -3.00 1.03 30.44
C LYS A 262 -3.25 2.52 30.74
N ASP A 263 -4.05 2.81 31.78
CA ASP A 263 -4.43 4.16 32.17
C ASP A 263 -5.09 4.95 31.02
N ILE A 264 -5.96 4.29 30.24
CA ILE A 264 -6.68 4.93 29.14
C ILE A 264 -7.79 5.82 29.71
N GLN A 265 -7.78 7.09 29.28
CA GLN A 265 -8.70 8.13 29.75
C GLN A 265 -9.67 8.60 28.65
N ASN A 266 -9.28 8.48 27.38
CA ASN A 266 -10.06 8.91 26.24
C ASN A 266 -10.09 7.82 25.17
N LEU A 267 -11.22 7.69 24.49
CA LEU A 267 -11.42 6.75 23.38
C LEU A 267 -11.82 7.52 22.12
N PHE A 268 -11.24 7.19 20.98
CA PHE A 268 -11.61 7.72 19.68
C PHE A 268 -11.91 6.56 18.72
N LEU A 269 -13.18 6.18 18.66
CA LEU A 269 -13.62 4.91 18.08
C LEU A 269 -14.27 5.10 16.72
N SER A 270 -14.04 4.14 15.81
CA SER A 270 -14.70 4.08 14.51
C SER A 270 -16.02 3.32 14.59
N GLN A 271 -17.11 3.95 14.14
CA GLN A 271 -18.42 3.29 14.07
C GLN A 271 -18.44 2.12 13.08
N ALA A 272 -17.65 2.20 12.01
CA ALA A 272 -17.56 1.14 11.00
C ALA A 272 -16.71 -0.04 11.49
N ALA A 273 -15.55 0.24 12.12
CA ALA A 273 -14.59 -0.80 12.47
C ALA A 273 -14.81 -1.42 13.85
N GLN A 274 -15.42 -0.70 14.79
CA GLN A 274 -15.46 -1.09 16.21
C GLN A 274 -16.87 -1.10 16.85
N PRO A 275 -17.94 -1.57 16.17
CA PRO A 275 -19.30 -1.46 16.69
C PRO A 275 -19.53 -2.22 18.00
N LYS A 276 -18.84 -3.36 18.20
CA LYS A 276 -18.94 -4.15 19.45
C LYS A 276 -18.37 -3.41 20.65
N LEU A 277 -17.18 -2.80 20.49
CA LEU A 277 -16.54 -2.04 21.55
C LEU A 277 -17.36 -0.80 21.89
N ILE A 278 -17.88 -0.08 20.88
CA ILE A 278 -18.75 1.07 21.10
C ILE A 278 -19.96 0.67 21.93
N GLN A 279 -20.65 -0.43 21.57
CA GLN A 279 -21.79 -0.91 22.33
C GLN A 279 -21.41 -1.20 23.79
N ALA A 280 -20.32 -1.95 24.02
CA ALA A 280 -19.90 -2.32 25.37
C ALA A 280 -19.49 -1.11 26.22
N VAL A 281 -18.84 -0.11 25.61
CA VAL A 281 -18.47 1.15 26.27
C VAL A 281 -19.71 1.98 26.60
N SER A 282 -20.67 2.11 25.69
CA SER A 282 -21.91 2.85 25.91
C SER A 282 -22.82 2.23 26.99
N GLU A 283 -22.73 0.92 27.21
CA GLU A 283 -23.44 0.22 28.30
C GLU A 283 -22.74 0.39 29.67
N SER A 284 -21.51 0.90 29.69
CA SER A 284 -20.75 1.14 30.92
C SER A 284 -21.03 2.51 31.51
N ASN A 285 -21.22 2.57 32.83
CA ASN A 285 -21.39 3.84 33.56
C ASN A 285 -20.07 4.61 33.79
N VAL A 286 -18.93 4.06 33.35
CA VAL A 286 -17.59 4.66 33.54
C VAL A 286 -17.23 5.62 32.41
N TRP A 287 -17.89 5.50 31.26
CA TRP A 287 -17.52 6.23 30.04
C TRP A 287 -18.65 7.15 29.60
N CYS A 288 -18.31 8.39 29.33
CA CYS A 288 -19.23 9.46 28.92
C CYS A 288 -18.98 9.79 27.44
N GLU A 289 -20.04 9.85 26.64
CA GLU A 289 -19.97 10.22 25.22
C GLU A 289 -19.78 11.74 25.11
N GLU A 290 -18.65 12.19 24.56
CA GLU A 290 -18.30 13.61 24.39
C GLU A 290 -18.61 14.11 22.98
N TYR A 291 -18.52 13.21 22.00
CA TYR A 291 -18.74 13.53 20.60
C TYR A 291 -19.23 12.31 19.83
N LYS A 292 -20.13 12.54 18.88
CA LYS A 292 -20.59 11.51 17.93
C LYS A 292 -20.99 12.14 16.60
N ASP A 293 -20.55 11.53 15.50
CA ASP A 293 -21.00 11.85 14.15
C ASP A 293 -21.48 10.58 13.42
N GLU A 294 -21.40 10.53 12.08
CA GLU A 294 -21.75 9.35 11.28
C GLU A 294 -20.65 8.27 11.28
N TYR A 295 -19.38 8.65 11.50
CA TYR A 295 -18.21 7.79 11.30
C TYR A 295 -17.48 7.46 12.60
N ALA A 296 -17.59 8.32 13.62
CA ALA A 296 -16.79 8.26 14.82
C ALA A 296 -17.59 8.60 16.09
N VAL A 297 -17.05 8.15 17.22
CA VAL A 297 -17.51 8.51 18.56
C VAL A 297 -16.29 8.69 19.47
N ILE A 298 -16.36 9.70 20.34
CA ILE A 298 -15.33 9.97 21.35
C ILE A 298 -15.93 9.80 22.73
N PHE A 299 -15.25 9.03 23.57
CA PHE A 299 -15.60 8.87 24.98
C PHE A 299 -14.48 9.39 25.87
N SER A 300 -14.86 9.92 27.04
CA SER A 300 -13.98 10.22 28.16
C SER A 300 -14.40 9.37 29.36
N ARG A 301 -13.54 9.21 30.37
CA ARG A 301 -14.03 8.72 31.67
C ARG A 301 -14.94 9.76 32.30
N CYS A 302 -16.10 9.33 32.78
CA CYS A 302 -16.99 10.19 33.55
C CYS A 302 -16.31 10.64 34.86
N GLU A 303 -16.56 11.89 35.27
CA GLU A 303 -16.15 12.43 36.59
C GLU A 303 -16.92 11.80 37.76
#